data_AF-A0A7S3QPN8-F1
#
_entry.id   AF-A0A7S3QPN8-F1
#
_cell.length_a   1.000
_cell.length_b   1.000
_cell.length_c   1.000
_cell.angle_alpha   90.00
_cell.angle_beta   90.00
_cell.angle_gamma   90.00
#
_symmetry.space_group_name_H-M   'P 1'
#
loop_
_entity.id
_entity.type
_entity.pdbx_description
1 polymer ?
#
loop_
_entity_poly.entity_id
_entity_poly.type
_entity_poly.pdbx_seq_one_letter_code
_entity_poly.pdbx_strand_id
1 'polypeptide(L)'
;MCHLLDNPKALTWLDASCNQITSIDECVLQFPSLQVLYLHGNQISTFSDCLKLAQLKELRKLTLHGCPVSEKHNYKMQICAHLPQLRSLDFSTITKVDRDKVEQWYAAYKKQKARDS
;
A
#
# COMPACT_ATOMS: atom_id res chain seq x y z
N MET A 1 -30.26 -9.89 -13.80
CA MET A 1 -29.68 -8.55 -13.56
C MET A 1 -28.20 -8.80 -13.37
N CYS A 2 -27.37 -8.42 -14.34
CA CYS A 2 -25.91 -8.59 -14.23
C CYS A 2 -25.38 -7.44 -13.39
N HIS A 3 -24.81 -7.73 -12.23
CA HIS A 3 -24.19 -6.71 -11.40
C HIS A 3 -22.74 -6.56 -11.83
N LEU A 4 -22.25 -5.32 -11.86
CA LEU A 4 -20.86 -4.99 -12.24
C LEU A 4 -19.81 -5.79 -11.44
N LEU A 5 -20.17 -6.27 -10.25
CA LEU A 5 -19.33 -7.07 -9.35
C LEU A 5 -20.01 -8.40 -8.97
N ASP A 6 -20.54 -9.16 -9.93
CA ASP A 6 -21.12 -10.48 -9.65
C ASP A 6 -20.11 -11.49 -9.06
N ASN A 7 -18.80 -11.27 -9.26
CA ASN A 7 -17.73 -12.03 -8.61
C ASN A 7 -16.55 -11.13 -8.22
N PRO A 8 -16.62 -10.42 -7.08
CA PRO A 8 -15.56 -9.50 -6.66
C PRO A 8 -14.24 -10.24 -6.37
N LYS A 9 -14.28 -11.54 -6.10
CA LYS A 9 -13.08 -12.33 -5.80
C LYS A 9 -12.14 -12.48 -6.99
N ALA A 10 -12.62 -12.26 -8.21
CA ALA A 10 -11.81 -12.32 -9.43
C ALA A 10 -11.20 -10.96 -9.81
N LEU A 11 -11.51 -9.87 -9.09
CA LEU A 11 -10.97 -8.55 -9.38
C LEU A 11 -9.47 -8.53 -9.10
N THR A 12 -8.66 -8.35 -10.14
CA THR A 12 -7.19 -8.31 -10.06
C THR A 12 -6.62 -6.90 -10.21
N TRP A 13 -7.40 -5.99 -10.78
CA TRP A 13 -6.98 -4.61 -11.03
C TRP A 13 -8.10 -3.65 -10.64
N LEU A 14 -7.76 -2.65 -9.83
CA LEU A 14 -8.65 -1.56 -9.48
C LEU A 14 -7.92 -0.23 -9.66
N ASP A 15 -8.50 0.63 -10.50
CA ASP A 15 -8.07 2.01 -10.64
C ASP A 15 -9.09 2.94 -9.98
N ALA A 16 -8.64 3.63 -8.92
CA ALA A 16 -9.39 4.65 -8.22
C ALA A 16 -8.55 5.94 -8.11
N SER A 17 -7.61 6.14 -9.03
CA SER A 17 -6.75 7.32 -9.09
C SER A 17 -7.52 8.61 -9.39
N CYS A 18 -6.94 9.75 -9.02
CA CYS A 18 -7.46 11.09 -9.30
C CYS A 18 -8.89 11.33 -8.77
N ASN A 19 -9.19 10.81 -7.59
CA ASN A 19 -10.45 11.02 -6.88
C ASN A 19 -10.22 11.80 -5.57
N GLN A 20 -11.25 11.88 -4.72
CA GLN A 20 -11.20 12.56 -3.42
C GLN A 20 -11.17 11.58 -2.24
N ILE A 21 -10.61 10.37 -2.43
CA ILE A 21 -10.58 9.34 -1.40
C ILE A 21 -9.66 9.79 -0.26
N THR A 22 -10.19 9.85 0.96
CA THR A 22 -9.45 10.31 2.16
C THR A 22 -8.94 9.16 3.03
N SER A 23 -9.53 7.96 2.92
CA SER A 23 -9.18 6.78 3.69
C SER A 23 -9.36 5.50 2.88
N ILE A 24 -8.69 4.43 3.30
CA ILE A 24 -8.85 3.09 2.74
C ILE A 24 -9.70 2.28 3.71
N ASP A 25 -10.91 1.95 3.29
CA ASP A 25 -11.86 1.15 4.06
C ASP A 25 -11.55 -0.36 3.97
N GLU A 26 -12.00 -1.14 4.95
CA GLU A 26 -11.84 -2.60 4.96
C GLU A 26 -12.58 -3.30 3.80
N CYS A 27 -13.53 -2.63 3.13
CA CYS A 27 -14.20 -3.16 1.95
C CYS A 27 -13.22 -3.58 0.85
N VAL A 28 -12.05 -2.94 0.74
CA VAL A 28 -11.01 -3.32 -0.24
C VAL A 28 -10.46 -4.73 0.01
N LEU A 29 -10.58 -5.24 1.24
CA LEU A 29 -10.13 -6.58 1.63
C LEU A 29 -11.02 -7.69 1.07
N GLN A 30 -12.20 -7.35 0.54
CA GLN A 30 -13.09 -8.30 -0.13
C GLN A 30 -12.59 -8.73 -1.52
N PHE A 31 -11.49 -8.14 -2.00
CA PHE A 31 -10.84 -8.45 -3.27
C PHE A 31 -9.52 -9.23 -3.05
N PRO A 32 -9.56 -10.50 -2.61
CA PRO A 32 -8.36 -11.25 -2.22
C PRO A 32 -7.37 -11.47 -3.38
N SER A 33 -7.85 -11.44 -4.63
CA SER A 33 -7.05 -11.60 -5.84
C SER A 33 -6.50 -10.28 -6.38
N LEU A 34 -6.70 -9.16 -5.68
CA LEU A 34 -6.27 -7.84 -6.16
C LEU A 34 -4.74 -7.76 -6.23
N GLN A 35 -4.22 -7.51 -7.43
CA GLN A 35 -2.79 -7.43 -7.72
C GLN A 35 -2.32 -6.01 -7.98
N VAL A 36 -3.20 -5.16 -8.52
CA VAL A 36 -2.90 -3.77 -8.88
C VAL A 36 -3.96 -2.86 -8.26
N LEU A 37 -3.50 -1.88 -7.48
CA LEU A 37 -4.34 -0.86 -6.88
C LEU A 37 -3.75 0.52 -7.15
N TYR A 38 -4.47 1.32 -7.94
CA TYR A 38 -4.09 2.71 -8.21
C TYR A 38 -4.91 3.67 -7.35
N LEU A 39 -4.22 4.39 -6.47
CA LEU A 39 -4.78 5.40 -5.57
C LEU A 39 -4.08 6.76 -5.69
N HIS A 40 -3.22 6.96 -6.70
CA HIS A 40 -2.50 8.22 -6.86
C HIS A 40 -3.46 9.39 -7.10
N GLY A 41 -3.07 10.60 -6.68
CA GLY A 41 -3.93 11.80 -6.80
C GLY A 41 -5.20 11.75 -5.95
N ASN A 42 -5.16 11.08 -4.79
CA ASN A 42 -6.21 11.10 -3.77
C ASN A 42 -5.75 11.83 -2.49
N GLN A 43 -6.61 11.90 -1.48
CA GLN A 43 -6.38 12.65 -0.23
C GLN A 43 -6.00 11.76 0.96
N ILE A 44 -5.41 10.58 0.70
CA ILE A 44 -5.00 9.62 1.73
C ILE A 44 -3.81 10.19 2.51
N SER A 45 -3.98 10.35 3.82
CA SER A 45 -3.00 11.08 4.64
C SER A 45 -2.30 10.22 5.69
N THR A 46 -2.80 9.03 6.04
CA THR A 46 -2.25 8.23 7.14
C THR A 46 -1.58 6.94 6.68
N PHE A 47 -0.51 6.55 7.38
CA PHE A 47 0.08 5.23 7.18
C PHE A 47 -0.90 4.13 7.56
N SER A 48 -1.66 4.32 8.65
CA SER A 48 -2.65 3.34 9.12
C SER A 48 -3.63 2.90 8.05
N ASP A 49 -4.10 3.81 7.18
CA ASP A 49 -4.95 3.45 6.04
C ASP A 49 -4.22 2.55 5.04
N CYS A 50 -2.98 2.90 4.70
CA CYS A 50 -2.17 2.14 3.75
C CYS A 50 -1.79 0.75 4.29
N LEU A 51 -1.52 0.63 5.59
CA LEU A 51 -1.04 -0.61 6.21
C LEU A 51 -2.10 -1.71 6.27
N LYS A 52 -3.40 -1.37 6.21
CA LYS A 52 -4.50 -2.35 6.09
C LYS A 52 -4.33 -3.26 4.87
N LEU A 53 -3.71 -2.76 3.79
CA LEU A 53 -3.45 -3.50 2.56
C LEU A 53 -2.45 -4.66 2.75
N ALA A 54 -1.77 -4.78 3.90
CA ALA A 54 -0.95 -5.94 4.24
C ALA A 54 -1.74 -7.26 4.23
N GLN A 55 -3.07 -7.21 4.35
CA GLN A 55 -3.95 -8.37 4.24
C GLN A 55 -4.13 -8.87 2.80
N LEU A 56 -3.98 -8.00 1.79
CA LEU A 56 -4.06 -8.35 0.37
C LEU A 56 -2.77 -9.04 -0.08
N LYS A 57 -2.72 -10.37 0.07
CA LYS A 57 -1.50 -11.16 -0.18
C LYS A 57 -1.08 -11.20 -1.64
N GLU A 58 -2.01 -10.98 -2.57
CA GLU A 58 -1.72 -10.91 -4.00
C GLU A 58 -1.34 -9.52 -4.50
N LEU A 59 -1.42 -8.48 -3.66
CA LEU A 59 -1.11 -7.12 -4.09
C LEU A 59 0.37 -7.02 -4.50
N ARG A 60 0.63 -6.59 -5.74
CA ARG A 60 1.98 -6.42 -6.30
C ARG A 60 2.28 -4.98 -6.65
N LYS A 61 1.29 -4.18 -7.05
CA LYS A 61 1.49 -2.80 -7.47
C LYS A 61 0.56 -1.87 -6.70
N LEU A 62 1.13 -0.84 -6.09
CA LEU A 62 0.41 0.20 -5.38
C LEU A 62 0.95 1.57 -5.84
N THR A 63 0.06 2.52 -6.05
CA THR A 63 0.44 3.93 -6.26
C THR A 63 -0.31 4.80 -5.27
N LEU A 64 0.41 5.62 -4.51
CA LEU A 64 -0.11 6.66 -3.63
C LEU A 64 0.53 8.01 -3.94
N HIS A 65 1.33 8.13 -5.01
CA HIS A 65 1.91 9.39 -5.46
C HIS A 65 0.86 10.50 -5.55
N GLY A 66 1.20 11.70 -5.10
CA GLY A 66 0.27 12.82 -5.05
C GLY A 66 -0.80 12.70 -3.96
N CYS A 67 -0.68 11.73 -3.04
CA CYS A 67 -1.44 11.71 -1.80
C CYS A 67 -0.64 12.36 -0.66
N PRO A 68 -1.27 13.01 0.33
CA PRO A 68 -0.54 13.59 1.48
C PRO A 68 0.36 12.59 2.24
N VAL A 69 0.05 11.29 2.20
CA VAL A 69 0.91 10.25 2.79
C VAL A 69 2.26 10.09 2.07
N SER A 70 2.34 10.36 0.76
CA SER A 70 3.59 10.20 -0.02
C SER A 70 4.68 11.19 0.37
N GLU A 71 4.29 12.33 0.94
CA GLU A 71 5.19 13.40 1.40
C GLU A 71 5.72 13.16 2.82
N LYS A 72 5.27 12.11 3.52
CA LYS A 72 5.68 11.84 4.89
C LYS A 72 7.10 11.29 4.97
N HIS A 73 7.80 11.65 6.04
CA HIS A 73 9.14 11.13 6.31
C HIS A 73 9.14 9.59 6.34
N ASN A 74 10.17 8.99 5.74
CA ASN A 74 10.30 7.54 5.58
C ASN A 74 9.14 6.84 4.86
N TYR A 75 8.35 7.54 4.05
CA TYR A 75 7.18 6.98 3.37
C TYR A 75 7.46 5.64 2.66
N LYS A 76 8.44 5.60 1.74
CA LYS A 76 8.80 4.36 1.02
C LYS A 76 9.24 3.24 1.99
N MET A 77 9.99 3.59 3.04
CA MET A 77 10.48 2.61 4.02
C MET A 77 9.32 2.01 4.84
N GLN A 78 8.42 2.86 5.32
CA GLN A 78 7.23 2.46 6.07
C GLN A 78 6.32 1.56 5.24
N ILE A 79 6.00 1.96 4.00
CA ILE A 79 5.14 1.16 3.11
C ILE A 79 5.80 -0.17 2.78
N CYS A 80 7.05 -0.17 2.30
CA CYS A 80 7.71 -1.41 1.90
C CYS A 80 7.99 -2.37 3.06
N ALA A 81 8.20 -1.86 4.28
CA ALA A 81 8.40 -2.71 5.47
C ALA A 81 7.12 -3.44 5.89
N HIS A 82 5.96 -2.78 5.78
CA HIS A 82 4.68 -3.33 6.23
C HIS A 82 3.88 -4.01 5.11
N LEU A 83 4.19 -3.71 3.85
CA LEU A 83 3.60 -4.33 2.67
C LEU A 83 4.69 -5.09 1.88
N PRO A 84 5.31 -6.14 2.48
CA PRO A 84 6.44 -6.82 1.87
C PRO A 84 6.08 -7.57 0.58
N GLN A 85 4.80 -7.78 0.28
CA GLN A 85 4.34 -8.45 -0.93
C GLN A 85 4.43 -7.57 -2.21
N LEU A 86 4.60 -6.25 -2.06
CA LEU A 86 4.66 -5.33 -3.19
C LEU A 86 5.90 -5.53 -4.05
N ARG A 87 5.73 -5.45 -5.37
CA ARG A 87 6.82 -5.43 -6.36
C ARG A 87 7.05 -4.05 -6.95
N SER A 88 6.05 -3.17 -6.87
CA SER A 88 6.14 -1.78 -7.33
C SER A 88 5.37 -0.83 -6.41
N LEU A 89 5.99 0.33 -6.18
CA LEU A 89 5.42 1.46 -5.45
C LEU A 89 5.65 2.73 -6.27
N ASP A 90 4.60 3.52 -6.52
CA ASP A 90 4.66 4.81 -7.21
C ASP A 90 5.45 4.77 -8.53
N PHE A 91 5.02 3.86 -9.41
CA PHE A 91 5.59 3.64 -10.75
C PHE A 91 7.06 3.18 -10.75
N SER A 92 7.63 2.91 -9.57
CA SER A 92 9.00 2.41 -9.39
C SER A 92 9.00 0.95 -9.01
N THR A 93 9.93 0.16 -9.53
CA THR A 93 10.13 -1.24 -9.10
C THR A 93 10.85 -1.27 -7.76
N ILE A 94 10.40 -2.13 -6.85
CA ILE A 94 11.10 -2.38 -5.58
C ILE A 94 12.17 -3.43 -5.83
N THR A 95 13.42 -3.00 -5.85
CA THR A 95 14.57 -3.88 -6.13
C THR A 95 15.05 -4.59 -4.87
N LYS A 96 15.93 -5.58 -5.03
CA LYS A 96 16.60 -6.23 -3.89
C LYS A 96 17.36 -5.23 -3.02
N VAL A 97 18.06 -4.27 -3.64
CA VAL A 97 18.78 -3.21 -2.92
C VAL A 97 17.84 -2.38 -2.06
N ASP A 98 16.63 -2.09 -2.56
CA ASP A 98 15.62 -1.39 -1.76
C ASP A 98 15.14 -2.26 -0.58
N ARG A 99 14.98 -3.57 -0.78
CA ARG A 99 14.61 -4.50 0.29
C ARG A 99 15.66 -4.54 1.40
N ASP A 100 16.93 -4.64 1.04
CA ASP A 100 18.02 -4.68 2.02
C ASP A 100 18.07 -3.37 2.84
N LYS A 101 17.86 -2.22 2.18
CA LYS A 101 17.75 -0.91 2.86
C LYS A 101 16.54 -0.85 3.82
N VAL A 102 15.39 -1.32 3.36
CA VAL A 102 14.15 -1.36 4.16
C VAL A 102 14.33 -2.26 5.38
N GLU A 103 14.96 -3.42 5.24
CA GLU A 103 15.21 -4.35 6.34
C GLU A 103 16.13 -3.74 7.40
N GLN A 104 17.25 -3.15 6.98
CA GLN A 104 18.19 -2.46 7.89
C GLN A 104 17.50 -1.33 8.65
N TRP A 105 16.75 -0.49 7.93
CA TRP A 105 15.98 0.60 8.51
C TRP A 105 14.92 0.07 9.50
N TYR A 106 14.18 -0.98 9.14
CA TYR A 106 13.09 -1.49 9.97
C TYR A 106 13.60 -2.16 11.25
N ALA A 107 14.76 -2.82 11.19
CA ALA A 107 15.43 -3.34 12.37
C ALA A 107 15.84 -2.22 13.34
N ALA A 108 16.36 -1.09 12.84
CA ALA A 108 16.69 0.08 13.65
C ALA A 108 15.42 0.74 14.24
N TYR A 109 14.38 0.90 13.42
CA TYR A 109 13.09 1.46 13.83
C TYR A 109 12.46 0.69 15.00
N LYS A 110 12.45 -0.65 14.94
CA LYS A 110 11.92 -1.49 16.04
C LYS A 110 12.73 -1.34 17.33
N LYS A 111 14.06 -1.29 17.24
CA LYS A 111 14.94 -1.11 18.40
C LYS A 111 14.71 0.24 19.08
N GLN A 112 14.54 1.30 18.31
CA GLN A 112 14.25 2.63 18.84
C GLN A 112 12.87 2.65 19.50
N LYS A 113 11.83 2.17 18.81
CA LYS A 113 10.47 2.14 19.34
C LYS A 113 10.35 1.34 20.65
N ALA A 114 11.09 0.24 20.76
CA ALA A 114 11.13 -0.58 21.99
C ALA A 114 11.87 0.09 23.16
N ARG A 115 12.73 1.07 22.92
CA ARG A 115 13.38 1.87 23.97
C ARG A 115 12.50 3.00 24.48
N ASP A 116 11.62 3.50 23.61
CA ASP A 116 10.72 4.63 23.89
C ASP A 116 9.35 4.18 24.44
N SER A 117 9.14 2.87 24.64
CA SER A 117 7.92 2.26 25.20
C SER A 117 8.17 1.72 26.60
#